data_AF-A0A966VGG7-F1
#
_entry.id   AF-A0A966VGG7-F1
#
_cell.length_a   1.000
_cell.length_b   1.000
_cell.length_c   1.000
_cell.angle_alpha   90.00
_cell.angle_beta   90.00
_cell.angle_gamma   90.00
#
_symmetry.space_group_name_H-M   'P 1'
#
loop_
_entity.id
_entity.type
_entity.pdbx_description
1 polymer ?
#
loop_
_entity_poly.entity_id
_entity_poly.type
_entity_poly.pdbx_seq_one_letter_code
_entity_poly.pdbx_strand_id
1 'polypeptide(L)' 'MAILWVDQKMSLRRIYNLDEVDRFILGTVGQPGEREFYIPSQARSFIDRASNVIKAGRPPCMFCGAPINPDGHICPRMN' A
#
# COMPACT_ATOMS: atom_id res chain seq x y z
N MET A 1 35.04 22.10 -9.60
CA MET A 1 35.85 21.16 -8.80
C MET A 1 35.41 21.29 -7.35
N ALA A 2 35.15 20.15 -6.69
CA ALA A 2 34.76 19.94 -5.29
C ALA A 2 33.39 20.52 -4.89
N ILE A 3 32.27 19.79 -5.00
CA ILE A 3 31.81 18.76 -4.04
C ILE A 3 32.10 19.18 -2.58
N LEU A 4 31.17 19.94 -2.01
CA LEU A 4 30.95 20.03 -0.56
C LEU A 4 29.60 19.34 -0.25
N TRP A 5 29.60 18.03 -0.42
CA TRP A 5 28.72 17.16 0.36
C TRP A 5 29.54 16.67 1.55
N VAL A 6 28.86 16.37 2.66
CA VAL A 6 29.40 15.92 3.96
C VAL A 6 29.69 17.04 4.96
N ASP A 7 28.67 17.80 5.38
CA ASP A 7 28.48 18.07 6.82
C ASP A 7 27.03 18.50 7.15
N GLN A 8 26.11 17.54 7.20
CA GLN A 8 24.82 17.74 7.86
C GLN A 8 24.54 16.59 8.81
N LYS A 9 25.48 16.39 9.75
CA LYS A 9 25.21 15.62 10.97
C LYS A 9 24.18 16.39 11.82
N MET A 10 22.90 16.21 11.50
CA MET A 10 21.83 16.52 12.43
C MET A 10 20.85 15.37 12.39
N SER A 11 21.20 14.31 13.13
CA SER A 11 20.28 13.26 13.55
C SER A 11 19.18 13.92 14.41
N LEU A 12 18.21 14.54 13.76
CA LEU A 12 16.97 14.95 14.40
C LEU A 12 16.21 13.67 14.70
N ARG A 13 16.26 13.21 15.96
CA ARG A 13 15.38 12.17 16.47
C ARG A 13 13.95 12.70 16.41
N ARG A 14 13.28 12.48 15.28
CA ARG A 14 11.85 12.75 15.12
C ARG A 14 11.09 11.56 15.68
N ILE A 15 10.31 11.82 16.72
CA ILE A 15 9.39 10.86 17.30
C ILE A 15 8.04 11.12 16.64
N TYR A 16 7.57 10.16 15.85
CA TYR A 16 6.23 10.19 15.27
C TYR A 16 5.32 9.34 16.17
N ASN A 17 4.30 9.96 16.77
CA ASN A 17 3.22 9.21 17.41
C ASN A 17 2.26 8.76 16.31
N LEU A 18 2.35 7.48 15.96
CA LEU A 18 1.42 6.81 15.07
C LEU A 18 0.38 6.16 15.97
N ASP A 19 -0.62 6.95 16.39
CA ASP A 19 -1.68 6.46 17.23
C ASP A 19 -2.40 5.30 16.52
N GLU A 20 -2.63 4.21 17.26
CA GLU A 20 -3.45 3.07 16.84
C GLU A 20 -2.88 2.21 15.68
N VAL A 21 -1.71 1.59 15.87
CA VAL A 21 -1.15 0.63 14.88
C VAL A 21 -0.78 -0.69 15.57
N ASP A 22 -1.51 -1.77 15.25
CA ASP A 22 -1.27 -3.11 15.82
C ASP A 22 -0.06 -3.83 15.19
N ARG A 23 0.40 -3.36 14.02
CA ARG A 23 1.53 -3.92 13.28
C ARG A 23 2.18 -2.87 12.37
N PHE A 24 3.50 -2.72 12.47
CA PHE A 24 4.28 -1.88 11.55
C PHE A 24 4.96 -2.75 10.49
N ILE A 25 5.02 -2.24 9.25
CA ILE A 25 5.83 -2.82 8.17
C ILE A 25 7.01 -1.89 7.93
N LEU A 26 8.22 -2.43 8.02
CA LEU A 26 9.46 -1.73 7.71
C LEU A 26 9.85 -2.05 6.27
N GLY A 27 9.88 -1.04 5.41
CA GLY A 27 10.40 -1.14 4.04
C GLY A 27 11.86 -0.72 3.98
N THR A 28 12.62 -1.25 3.02
CA THR A 28 13.98 -0.79 2.73
C THR A 28 14.21 -0.62 1.24
N VAL A 29 14.92 0.42 0.85
CA VAL A 29 15.41 0.63 -0.52
C VAL A 29 16.92 0.90 -0.49
N GLY A 30 17.62 0.66 -1.60
CA GLY A 30 19.06 0.86 -1.71
C GLY A 30 19.88 -0.44 -1.69
N GLN A 31 21.19 -0.30 -1.89
CA GLN A 31 22.14 -1.41 -1.98
C GLN A 31 22.39 -2.02 -0.58
N PRO A 32 22.80 -3.31 -0.49
CA PRO A 32 23.31 -3.85 0.77
C PRO A 32 24.48 -2.99 1.30
N GLY A 33 24.35 -2.48 2.53
CA GLY A 33 25.30 -1.54 3.13
C GLY A 33 24.89 -0.06 3.06
N GLU A 34 23.98 0.30 2.16
CA GLU A 34 23.46 1.66 1.96
C GLU A 34 21.93 1.65 1.89
N ARG A 35 21.29 0.94 2.82
CA ARG A 35 19.84 0.83 2.84
C ARG A 35 19.23 2.00 3.61
N GLU A 36 18.22 2.59 3.00
CA GLU A 36 17.34 3.54 3.64
C GLU A 36 16.04 2.84 4.03
N PHE A 37 15.57 3.12 5.25
CA PHE A 37 14.44 2.47 5.88
C PHE A 37 13.22 3.39 5.91
N TYR A 38 12.06 2.85 5.57
CA TYR A 38 10.81 3.59 5.45
C TYR A 38 9.71 2.92 6.26
N ILE A 39 8.90 3.75 6.94
CA ILE A 39 7.68 3.31 7.63
C ILE A 39 6.50 4.02 6.95
N PRO A 40 5.60 3.30 6.28
CA PRO A 40 4.45 3.90 5.60
C PRO A 40 3.40 4.33 6.62
N SER A 41 3.25 5.64 6.82
CA SER A 41 2.28 6.21 7.77
C SER A 41 0.81 6.01 7.37
N GLN A 42 0.53 5.80 6.08
CA GLN A 42 -0.84 5.65 5.55
C GLN A 42 -1.26 4.19 5.35
N ALA A 43 -0.44 3.22 5.78
CA ALA A 43 -0.73 1.80 5.55
C ALA A 43 -2.08 1.38 6.14
N ARG A 44 -2.44 1.87 7.33
CA ARG A 44 -3.71 1.54 7.99
C ARG A 44 -4.92 2.06 7.20
N SER A 45 -4.95 3.36 6.90
CA SER A 45 -6.03 3.96 6.10
C SER A 45 -6.17 3.30 4.73
N PHE A 46 -5.06 2.86 4.13
CA PHE A 46 -5.09 2.11 2.87
C PHE A 46 -5.75 0.73 3.04
N ILE A 47 -5.39 -0.03 4.07
CA ILE A 47 -5.97 -1.36 4.35
C ILE A 47 -7.48 -1.25 4.60
N ASP A 48 -7.93 -0.29 5.40
CA ASP A 48 -9.35 -0.09 5.70
C ASP A 48 -10.14 0.21 4.43
N ARG A 49 -9.61 1.11 3.59
CA ARG A 49 -10.22 1.47 2.31
C ARG A 49 -10.22 0.30 1.34
N ALA A 50 -9.13 -0.45 1.25
CA ALA A 50 -9.03 -1.65 0.41
C ALA A 50 -10.04 -2.73 0.85
N SER A 51 -10.19 -2.96 2.15
CA SER A 51 -11.20 -3.89 2.69
C SER A 51 -12.60 -3.50 2.27
N ASN A 52 -12.94 -2.22 2.34
CA ASN A 52 -14.26 -1.72 1.89
C ASN A 52 -14.49 -1.94 0.40
N VAL A 53 -13.46 -1.71 -0.43
CA VAL A 53 -13.54 -1.95 -1.89
C VAL A 53 -13.70 -3.46 -2.20
N ILE A 54 -12.96 -4.31 -1.50
CA ILE A 54 -13.06 -5.78 -1.66
C ILE A 54 -14.44 -6.27 -1.21
N LYS A 55 -14.94 -5.80 -0.05
CA LYS A 55 -16.27 -6.14 0.47
C LYS A 55 -17.39 -5.60 -0.42
N ALA A 56 -17.20 -4.44 -1.03
CA ALA A 56 -18.09 -3.89 -2.05
C ALA A 56 -17.95 -4.59 -3.42
N GLY A 57 -17.16 -5.67 -3.49
CA GLY A 57 -16.91 -6.44 -4.69
C GLY A 57 -18.18 -6.71 -5.49
N ARG A 58 -18.04 -6.66 -6.82
CA ARG A 58 -19.14 -6.88 -7.75
C ARG A 58 -19.72 -8.28 -7.58
N PRO A 59 -21.06 -8.45 -7.64
CA PRO A 59 -21.68 -9.76 -7.44
C PRO A 59 -21.15 -10.76 -8.48
N PRO A 60 -20.86 -12.01 -8.08
CA PRO A 60 -20.40 -13.02 -9.01
C PRO A 60 -21.53 -13.45 -9.94
N CYS A 61 -21.22 -13.71 -11.20
CA CYS A 61 -22.13 -14.32 -12.15
C CYS A 61 -22.46 -15.76 -11.74
N MET A 62 -23.75 -16.11 -11.67
CA MET A 62 -24.18 -17.46 -11.27
C MET A 62 -23.73 -18.58 -12.24
N PHE A 63 -23.38 -18.23 -13.48
CA PHE A 63 -22.96 -19.21 -14.49
C PHE A 63 -21.45 -19.41 -14.54
N CYS A 64 -20.66 -18.32 -14.49
CA CYS A 64 -19.20 -18.38 -14.65
C CYS A 64 -18.39 -17.96 -13.42
N GLY A 65 -19.01 -17.37 -12.41
CA GLY A 65 -18.34 -16.85 -11.21
C GLY A 65 -17.60 -15.52 -11.40
N ALA A 66 -17.56 -14.98 -12.62
CA ALA A 66 -16.88 -13.71 -12.90
C ALA A 66 -17.66 -12.51 -12.31
N PRO A 67 -16.99 -11.40 -11.97
CA PRO A 67 -17.66 -10.23 -11.40
C PRO A 67 -18.56 -9.53 -12.43
N ILE A 68 -19.80 -9.22 -12.06
CA ILE A 68 -20.77 -8.52 -12.93
C ILE A 68 -20.55 -7.00 -12.86
N ASN A 69 -20.31 -6.33 -14.00
CA ASN A 69 -20.26 -4.86 -14.05
C ASN A 69 -21.67 -4.26 -13.84
N PRO A 70 -21.76 -2.99 -13.37
CA PRO A 70 -23.05 -2.28 -13.29
C PRO A 70 -23.79 -2.21 -14.63
N ASP A 71 -23.06 -2.07 -15.73
CA ASP A 71 -23.62 -2.03 -17.10
C ASP A 71 -24.01 -3.43 -17.65
N GLY A 72 -23.91 -4.47 -16.82
CA GLY A 72 -24.09 -5.87 -17.21
C GLY A 72 -22.78 -6.59 -17.54
N HIS A 73 -22.87 -7.90 -17.76
CA HIS A 73 -21.73 -8.76 -18.05
C HIS A 73 -22.07 -9.73 -19.19
N ILE A 74 -21.16 -9.84 -20.16
CA ILE A 74 -21.24 -10.84 -21.24
C ILE A 74 -20.67 -12.15 -20.70
N CYS A 75 -21.54 -13.14 -20.46
CA CYS A 75 -21.14 -14.43 -19.93
C CYS A 75 -20.70 -15.39 -21.05
N PRO A 76 -19.42 -15.82 -21.10
CA PRO A 76 -18.95 -16.77 -22.11
C PRO A 76 -19.63 -18.15 -22.04
N ARG A 77 -20.28 -18.48 -20.91
CA ARG A 77 -21.05 -19.71 -20.72
C ARG A 77 -22.49 -19.64 -21.23
N MET A 78 -22.98 -18.45 -21.55
CA MET A 78 -24.32 -18.23 -22.10
C MET A 78 -24.31 -17.83 -23.58
N ASN A 79 -23.14 -17.91 -24.22
CA ASN A 79 -22.94 -17.60 -25.63
C ASN A 79 -22.77 -18.87 -26.47
#